data_AF-A0A3S3AY10-F1
#
_entry.id   AF-A0A3S3AY10-F1
#
_cell.length_a   1.000
_cell.length_b   1.000
_cell.length_c   1.000
_cell.angle_alpha   90.00
_cell.angle_beta   90.00
_cell.angle_gamma   90.00
#
_symmetry.space_group_name_H-M   'P 1'
#
loop_
_entity.id
_entity.type
_entity.pdbx_description
1 polymer ?
#
loop_
_entity_poly.entity_id
_entity_poly.type
_entity_poly.pdbx_seq_one_letter_code
_entity_poly.pdbx_strand_id
1 'polypeptide(L)'
;MEFDGTPLVFRADALERGFTDHELRAARRSRELLAVRPGAYVRAADLAQLDSVAQHRLAVLATASACPDAVVSHVSAAVLHGIAVWNVPLQRVHSTLDRASGGKITARRHVHVASLPAEDVVVVDGVCVTSPPRTVLDLARTAPFESAVVSGDHALATGLVTPTGLDDALARCRGRRGAAQAARAVAFMDGSSEIVG
;
A
#
# COMPACT_ATOMS: atom_id res chain seq x y z
N MET A 1 7.82 -15.04 -21.70
CA MET A 1 7.13 -15.28 -20.40
C MET A 1 6.03 -14.23 -20.30
N GLU A 2 4.81 -14.56 -20.73
CA GLU A 2 3.64 -13.68 -20.59
C GLU A 2 2.80 -14.16 -19.39
N PHE A 3 2.50 -13.23 -18.50
CA PHE A 3 1.71 -13.42 -17.29
C PHE A 3 0.57 -12.39 -17.32
N ASP A 4 -0.64 -12.83 -16.98
CA ASP A 4 -1.90 -12.08 -17.11
C ASP A 4 -1.83 -10.72 -16.39
N GLY A 5 -1.65 -9.64 -17.17
CA GLY A 5 -1.88 -8.25 -16.77
C GLY A 5 -1.04 -7.69 -15.62
N THR A 6 -0.28 -8.51 -14.88
CA THR A 6 0.52 -8.12 -13.73
C THR A 6 1.96 -8.55 -13.95
N PRO A 7 2.95 -7.65 -13.95
CA PRO A 7 4.35 -7.98 -14.27
C PRO A 7 5.08 -8.77 -13.16
N LEU A 8 4.35 -9.23 -12.12
CA LEU A 8 4.90 -9.96 -10.99
C LEU A 8 4.82 -11.48 -11.24
N VAL A 9 5.95 -12.15 -11.09
CA VAL A 9 6.11 -13.60 -11.25
C VAL A 9 6.42 -14.21 -9.90
N PHE A 10 5.48 -14.96 -9.32
CA PHE A 10 5.75 -15.76 -8.14
C PHE A 10 6.47 -17.05 -8.51
N ARG A 11 7.42 -17.46 -7.66
CA ARG A 11 8.14 -18.72 -7.85
C ARG A 11 7.17 -19.91 -7.87
N ALA A 12 6.18 -19.92 -6.98
CA ALA A 12 5.20 -21.01 -6.90
C ALA A 12 4.47 -21.17 -8.25
N ASP A 13 3.86 -20.09 -8.74
CA ASP A 13 3.12 -20.07 -10.01
C ASP A 13 4.02 -20.42 -11.21
N ALA A 14 5.27 -19.97 -11.21
CA ALA A 14 6.22 -20.34 -12.27
C ALA A 14 6.52 -21.84 -12.27
N LEU A 15 6.71 -22.45 -11.10
CA LEU A 15 6.92 -23.90 -11.00
C LEU A 15 5.68 -24.69 -11.43
N GLU A 16 4.49 -24.25 -11.03
CA GLU A 16 3.22 -24.85 -11.46
C GLU A 16 3.03 -24.78 -12.99
N ARG A 17 3.55 -23.72 -13.61
CA ARG A 17 3.56 -23.54 -15.08
C ARG A 17 4.70 -24.29 -15.79
N GLY A 18 5.47 -25.11 -15.09
CA GLY A 18 6.51 -25.96 -15.67
C GLY A 18 7.89 -25.32 -15.78
N PHE A 19 8.10 -24.10 -15.28
CA PHE A 19 9.45 -23.54 -15.16
C PHE A 19 10.22 -24.25 -14.05
N THR A 20 11.53 -24.32 -14.19
CA THR A 20 12.42 -24.92 -13.21
C THR A 20 13.12 -23.85 -12.37
N ASP A 21 13.55 -24.23 -11.15
CA ASP A 21 14.43 -23.38 -10.34
C ASP A 21 15.73 -23.01 -11.08
N HIS A 22 16.22 -23.89 -11.94
CA HIS A 22 17.42 -23.64 -12.73
C HIS A 22 17.20 -22.49 -13.72
N GLU A 23 16.08 -22.47 -14.45
CA GLU A 23 15.71 -21.40 -15.37
C GLU A 23 15.49 -20.07 -14.63
N LEU A 24 14.76 -20.08 -13.51
CA LEU A 24 14.57 -18.87 -12.69
C LEU A 24 15.90 -18.31 -12.17
N ARG A 25 16.84 -19.19 -11.76
CA ARG A 25 18.18 -18.77 -11.35
C ARG A 25 18.99 -18.23 -12.53
N ALA A 26 18.91 -18.85 -13.70
CA ALA A 26 19.60 -18.39 -14.90
C ALA A 26 19.11 -16.99 -15.31
N ALA A 27 17.79 -16.78 -15.40
CA ALA A 27 17.18 -15.49 -15.72
C ALA A 27 17.52 -14.39 -14.69
N ARG A 28 17.68 -14.76 -13.41
CA ARG A 28 18.16 -13.80 -12.39
C ARG A 28 19.64 -13.46 -12.53
N ARG A 29 20.49 -14.43 -12.90
CA ARG A 29 21.93 -14.18 -13.13
C ARG A 29 22.15 -13.29 -14.34
N SER A 30 21.36 -13.45 -15.41
CA SER A 30 21.39 -12.59 -16.60
C SER A 30 20.73 -11.22 -16.39
N ARG A 31 20.12 -10.96 -15.23
CA ARG A 31 19.32 -9.76 -14.91
C ARG A 31 18.09 -9.57 -15.80
N GLU A 32 17.61 -10.62 -16.46
CA GLU A 32 16.30 -10.61 -17.10
C GLU A 32 15.18 -10.54 -16.06
N LEU A 33 15.33 -11.29 -14.95
CA LEU A 33 14.45 -11.24 -13.79
C LEU A 33 15.14 -10.58 -12.60
N LEU A 34 14.47 -9.59 -12.02
CA LEU A 34 14.86 -8.90 -10.79
C LEU A 34 14.01 -9.39 -9.63
N ALA A 35 14.62 -9.52 -8.45
CA ALA A 35 13.90 -9.94 -7.26
C ALA A 35 13.27 -8.74 -6.55
N VAL A 36 11.94 -8.70 -6.50
CA VAL A 36 11.19 -7.76 -5.65
C VAL A 36 11.35 -8.19 -4.19
N ARG A 37 11.23 -9.50 -3.93
CA ARG A 37 11.54 -10.18 -2.66
C ARG A 37 11.93 -11.64 -2.91
N PRO A 38 12.39 -12.39 -1.89
CA PRO A 38 12.59 -13.84 -2.04
C PRO A 38 11.29 -14.52 -2.47
N GLY A 39 11.29 -15.16 -3.65
CA GLY A 39 10.15 -15.89 -4.20
C GLY A 39 9.19 -15.08 -5.07
N ALA A 40 9.46 -13.78 -5.31
CA ALA A 40 8.67 -12.95 -6.23
C ALA A 40 9.59 -12.09 -7.09
N TYR A 41 9.38 -12.15 -8.40
CA TYR A 41 10.26 -11.59 -9.42
C TYR A 41 9.50 -10.69 -10.37
N VAL A 42 10.22 -9.79 -11.04
CA VAL A 42 9.69 -8.90 -12.08
C VAL A 42 10.70 -8.89 -13.22
N ARG A 43 10.25 -8.82 -14.47
CA ARG A 43 11.17 -8.64 -15.59
C ARG A 43 11.81 -7.26 -15.51
N ALA A 44 13.11 -7.18 -15.79
CA ALA A 44 13.83 -5.90 -15.77
C ALA A 44 13.24 -4.90 -16.78
N ALA A 45 12.83 -5.37 -17.96
CA ALA A 45 12.19 -4.56 -18.98
C ALA A 45 10.87 -3.94 -18.49
N ASP A 46 10.02 -4.73 -17.84
CA ASP A 46 8.75 -4.25 -17.29
C ASP A 46 8.99 -3.23 -16.18
N LEU A 47 9.87 -3.57 -15.23
CA LEU A 47 10.17 -2.68 -14.10
C LEU A 47 10.69 -1.31 -14.55
N ALA A 48 11.49 -1.27 -15.61
CA ALA A 48 12.05 -0.03 -16.15
C ALA A 48 10.99 0.92 -16.74
N GLN A 49 9.79 0.42 -17.06
CA GLN A 49 8.67 1.22 -17.57
C GLN A 49 7.73 1.69 -16.45
N LEU A 50 7.89 1.19 -15.22
CA LEU A 50 7.00 1.52 -14.11
C LEU A 50 7.47 2.76 -13.38
N ASP A 51 6.53 3.64 -13.03
CA ASP A 51 6.77 4.72 -12.09
C ASP A 51 6.94 4.20 -10.65
N SER A 52 7.28 5.08 -9.72
CA SER A 52 7.51 4.71 -8.33
C SER A 52 6.27 4.11 -7.64
N VAL A 53 5.07 4.54 -8.04
CA VAL A 53 3.79 4.05 -7.48
C VAL A 53 3.53 2.62 -7.93
N ALA A 54 3.68 2.33 -9.22
CA ALA A 54 3.51 0.99 -9.78
C ALA A 54 4.59 0.03 -9.28
N GLN A 55 5.86 0.47 -9.18
CA GLN A 55 6.93 -0.32 -8.56
C GLN A 55 6.61 -0.65 -7.10
N HIS A 56 6.12 0.34 -6.34
CA HIS A 56 5.69 0.14 -4.96
C HIS A 56 4.51 -0.83 -4.87
N ARG A 57 3.53 -0.73 -5.77
CA ARG A 57 2.40 -1.66 -5.84
C ARG A 57 2.86 -3.11 -6.01
N LEU A 58 3.84 -3.37 -6.88
CA LEU A 58 4.44 -4.70 -7.00
C LEU A 58 5.12 -5.17 -5.71
N ALA A 59 5.83 -4.28 -5.01
CA ALA A 59 6.44 -4.61 -3.72
C ALA A 59 5.39 -4.94 -2.65
N VAL A 60 4.26 -4.23 -2.64
CA VAL A 60 3.13 -4.49 -1.75
C VAL A 60 2.54 -5.87 -2.02
N LEU A 61 2.15 -6.18 -3.26
CA LEU A 61 1.57 -7.48 -3.62
C LEU A 61 2.51 -8.64 -3.29
N ALA A 62 3.80 -8.48 -3.62
CA ALA A 62 4.79 -9.49 -3.34
C ALA A 62 4.97 -9.73 -1.83
N THR A 63 4.91 -8.66 -1.03
CA THR A 63 5.03 -8.73 0.43
C THR A 63 3.79 -9.34 1.06
N ALA A 64 2.60 -8.98 0.60
CA ALA A 64 1.32 -9.48 1.12
C ALA A 64 1.22 -11.01 1.00
N SER A 65 1.64 -11.59 -0.14
CA SER A 65 1.66 -13.04 -0.31
C SER A 65 2.61 -13.78 0.65
N ALA A 66 3.57 -13.08 1.27
CA ALA A 66 4.48 -13.63 2.29
C ALA A 66 3.93 -13.55 3.72
N CYS A 67 2.96 -12.66 3.95
CA CYS A 67 2.60 -12.17 5.27
C CYS A 67 1.07 -12.05 5.36
N PRO A 68 0.33 -13.18 5.28
CA PRO A 68 -1.13 -13.16 5.20
C PRO A 68 -1.78 -12.54 6.45
N ASP A 69 -1.13 -12.62 7.61
CA ASP A 69 -1.65 -12.07 8.87
C ASP A 69 -1.51 -10.53 8.97
N ALA A 70 -0.79 -9.89 8.04
CA ALA A 70 -0.54 -8.45 8.07
C ALA A 70 -1.49 -7.72 7.13
N VAL A 71 -2.24 -6.75 7.66
CA VAL A 71 -3.12 -5.89 6.86
C VAL A 71 -2.29 -4.77 6.25
N VAL A 72 -2.27 -4.63 4.93
CA VAL A 72 -1.60 -3.53 4.23
C VAL A 72 -2.23 -2.20 4.65
N SER A 73 -1.42 -1.19 4.96
CA SER A 73 -1.92 0.07 5.56
C SER A 73 -1.15 1.29 5.10
N HIS A 74 -1.61 2.49 5.51
CA HIS A 74 -0.98 3.78 5.21
C HIS A 74 -0.75 3.97 3.70
N VAL A 75 0.41 4.50 3.28
CA VAL A 75 0.73 4.75 1.86
C VAL A 75 0.66 3.50 0.99
N SER A 76 0.91 2.32 1.55
CA SER A 76 0.80 1.07 0.78
C SER A 76 -0.65 0.67 0.52
N ALA A 77 -1.55 0.96 1.47
CA ALA A 77 -2.98 0.80 1.25
C ALA A 77 -3.51 1.84 0.26
N ALA A 78 -3.04 3.09 0.36
CA ALA A 78 -3.44 4.15 -0.57
C ALA A 78 -3.12 3.77 -2.02
N VAL A 79 -1.92 3.24 -2.26
CA VAL A 79 -1.51 2.75 -3.59
C VAL A 79 -2.38 1.58 -4.09
N LEU A 80 -2.80 0.66 -3.22
CA LEU A 80 -3.71 -0.42 -3.64
C LEU A 80 -5.13 0.09 -3.94
N HIS A 81 -5.63 1.05 -3.16
CA HIS A 81 -6.93 1.69 -3.40
C HIS A 81 -6.95 2.63 -4.62
N GLY A 82 -5.79 2.90 -5.23
CA GLY A 82 -5.66 3.91 -6.29
C GLY A 82 -5.81 5.34 -5.77
N ILE A 83 -5.62 5.58 -4.47
CA ILE A 83 -5.59 6.92 -3.88
C ILE A 83 -4.29 7.60 -4.30
N ALA A 84 -4.38 8.81 -4.85
CA ALA A 84 -3.21 9.60 -5.21
C ALA A 84 -2.30 9.83 -3.99
N VAL A 85 -1.00 9.64 -4.19
CA VAL A 85 0.02 9.86 -3.16
C VAL A 85 1.03 10.88 -3.67
N TRP A 86 1.30 11.92 -2.89
CA TRP A 86 2.21 13.00 -3.28
C TRP A 86 3.27 13.23 -2.21
N ASN A 87 4.54 13.27 -2.60
CA ASN A 87 5.68 13.52 -1.71
C ASN A 87 5.74 12.61 -0.47
N VAL A 88 5.27 11.36 -0.60
CA VAL A 88 5.37 10.34 0.45
C VAL A 88 6.43 9.30 0.06
N PRO A 89 7.34 8.91 0.98
CA PRO A 89 8.35 7.88 0.69
C PRO A 89 7.72 6.50 0.38
N LEU A 90 8.06 5.92 -0.77
CA LEU A 90 7.54 4.62 -1.26
C LEU A 90 8.58 3.48 -1.18
N GLN A 91 9.67 3.64 -0.44
CA GLN A 91 10.74 2.63 -0.39
C GLN A 91 10.40 1.45 0.53
N ARG A 92 9.35 1.56 1.34
CA ARG A 92 8.95 0.52 2.31
C ARG A 92 7.49 0.16 2.13
N VAL A 93 7.18 -1.13 2.19
CA VAL A 93 5.81 -1.61 2.32
C VAL A 93 5.32 -1.40 3.75
N HIS A 94 4.17 -0.75 3.90
CA HIS A 94 3.53 -0.47 5.17
C HIS A 94 2.42 -1.48 5.42
N SER A 95 2.40 -2.04 6.62
CA SER A 95 1.36 -2.96 7.08
C SER A 95 1.11 -2.76 8.57
N THR A 96 -0.11 -2.99 9.03
CA THR A 96 -0.49 -2.95 10.44
C THR A 96 -0.83 -4.36 10.90
N LEU A 97 -0.36 -4.71 12.10
CA LEU A 97 -0.76 -5.92 12.80
C LEU A 97 -1.71 -5.54 13.95
N ASP A 98 -2.79 -6.30 14.11
CA ASP A 98 -3.75 -6.13 15.21
C ASP A 98 -3.19 -6.68 16.53
N ARG A 99 -2.33 -5.88 17.16
CA ARG A 99 -1.64 -6.24 18.41
C ARG A 99 -1.19 -5.00 19.16
N ALA A 100 -0.88 -5.18 20.44
CA ALA A 100 -0.43 -4.09 21.31
C ALA A 100 1.05 -3.69 21.11
N SER A 101 1.92 -4.58 20.62
CA SER A 101 3.36 -4.33 20.54
C SER A 101 4.05 -5.14 19.44
N GLY A 102 5.35 -4.88 19.24
CA GLY A 102 6.21 -5.64 18.31
C GLY A 102 6.37 -5.03 16.92
N GLY A 103 5.91 -3.79 16.71
CA GLY A 103 6.15 -3.04 15.48
C GLY A 103 7.63 -3.03 15.09
N LYS A 104 7.91 -2.99 13.78
CA LYS A 104 9.27 -3.17 13.26
C LYS A 104 9.48 -2.38 11.98
N ILE A 105 10.58 -1.65 11.93
CA ILE A 105 11.06 -0.98 10.72
C ILE A 105 12.28 -1.74 10.22
N THR A 106 12.30 -2.02 8.92
CA THR A 106 13.45 -2.59 8.21
C THR A 106 13.75 -1.74 6.97
N ALA A 107 14.74 -2.12 6.17
CA ALA A 107 15.03 -1.45 4.90
C ALA A 107 13.84 -1.50 3.92
N ARG A 108 13.01 -2.56 3.96
CA ARG A 108 11.93 -2.80 2.97
C ARG A 108 10.51 -2.76 3.52
N ARG A 109 10.35 -2.77 4.85
CA ARG A 109 9.03 -2.87 5.49
C ARG A 109 8.92 -1.96 6.71
N HIS A 110 7.73 -1.40 6.90
CA HIS A 110 7.31 -0.73 8.11
C HIS A 110 6.07 -1.44 8.66
N VAL A 111 6.26 -2.16 9.77
CA VAL A 111 5.19 -2.88 10.47
C VAL A 111 4.71 -2.04 11.64
N HIS A 112 3.50 -1.51 11.50
CA HIS A 112 2.77 -0.80 12.54
C HIS A 112 2.04 -1.78 13.45
N VAL A 113 1.65 -1.29 14.63
CA VAL A 113 0.80 -2.02 15.57
C VAL A 113 -0.31 -1.08 16.03
N ALA A 114 -1.54 -1.52 15.85
CA ALA A 114 -2.73 -0.77 16.23
C ALA A 114 -3.93 -1.70 16.20
N SER A 115 -4.98 -1.35 16.93
CA SER A 115 -6.26 -2.03 16.79
C SER A 115 -6.79 -1.91 15.36
N LEU A 116 -7.19 -3.04 14.79
CA LEU A 116 -7.84 -3.15 13.48
C LEU A 116 -9.19 -3.85 13.63
N PRO A 117 -10.26 -3.10 13.97
CA PRO A 117 -11.62 -3.62 13.88
C PRO A 117 -11.91 -4.17 12.49
N ALA A 118 -12.80 -5.17 12.39
CA ALA A 118 -13.13 -5.80 11.11
C ALA A 118 -13.66 -4.79 10.07
N GLU A 119 -14.37 -3.74 10.49
CA GLU A 119 -14.88 -2.67 9.60
C GLU A 119 -13.76 -1.83 8.96
N ASP A 120 -12.56 -1.82 9.55
CA ASP A 120 -11.41 -1.09 9.06
C ASP A 120 -10.56 -1.96 8.10
N VAL A 121 -11.00 -3.17 7.76
CA VAL A 121 -10.28 -4.11 6.88
C VAL A 121 -11.16 -4.50 5.69
N VAL A 122 -10.61 -4.36 4.49
CA VAL A 122 -11.24 -4.76 3.23
C VAL A 122 -10.26 -5.59 2.40
N VAL A 123 -10.74 -6.23 1.34
CA VAL A 123 -9.89 -6.99 0.41
C VAL A 123 -9.78 -6.24 -0.91
N VAL A 124 -8.56 -5.96 -1.35
CA VAL A 124 -8.25 -5.37 -2.66
C VAL A 124 -7.26 -6.27 -3.37
N ASP A 125 -7.58 -6.73 -4.57
CA ASP A 125 -6.74 -7.66 -5.36
C ASP A 125 -6.28 -8.90 -4.57
N GLY A 126 -7.17 -9.44 -3.73
CA GLY A 126 -6.89 -10.62 -2.88
C GLY A 126 -6.02 -10.33 -1.64
N VAL A 127 -5.70 -9.06 -1.36
CA VAL A 127 -4.90 -8.64 -0.21
C VAL A 127 -5.76 -7.98 0.85
N CYS A 128 -5.56 -8.30 2.13
CA CYS A 128 -6.16 -7.56 3.23
C CYS A 128 -5.54 -6.17 3.35
N VAL A 129 -6.36 -5.13 3.24
CA VAL A 129 -5.97 -3.71 3.23
C VAL A 129 -6.83 -2.93 4.22
N THR A 130 -6.29 -1.88 4.85
CA THR A 130 -7.12 -0.95 5.62
C THR A 130 -8.19 -0.32 4.73
N SER A 131 -9.41 -0.14 5.23
CA SER A 131 -10.50 0.52 4.49
C SER A 131 -10.09 1.93 4.01
N PRO A 132 -10.70 2.49 2.95
CA PRO A 132 -10.32 3.81 2.46
C PRO A 132 -10.36 4.92 3.54
N PRO A 133 -11.40 5.05 4.39
CA PRO A 133 -11.40 6.05 5.46
C PRO A 133 -10.27 5.84 6.46
N ARG A 134 -10.01 4.59 6.85
CA ARG A 134 -8.90 4.26 7.75
C ARG A 134 -7.55 4.59 7.13
N THR A 135 -7.39 4.32 5.83
CA THR A 135 -6.17 4.60 5.06
C THR A 135 -5.87 6.10 5.02
N VAL A 136 -6.87 6.92 4.69
CA VAL A 136 -6.75 8.39 4.67
C VAL A 136 -6.37 8.91 6.06
N LEU A 137 -6.97 8.38 7.13
CA LEU A 137 -6.58 8.80 8.48
C LEU A 137 -5.18 8.36 8.89
N ASP A 138 -4.77 7.14 8.56
CA ASP A 138 -3.42 6.68 8.85
C ASP A 138 -2.38 7.53 8.11
N LEU A 139 -2.66 7.99 6.89
CA LEU A 139 -1.86 9.01 6.20
C LEU A 139 -1.91 10.36 6.92
N ALA A 140 -3.08 10.87 7.26
CA ALA A 140 -3.26 12.15 7.95
C ALA A 140 -2.58 12.21 9.32
N ARG A 141 -2.35 11.07 9.96
CA ARG A 141 -1.63 10.95 11.25
C ARG A 141 -0.12 10.85 11.12
N THR A 142 0.42 10.58 9.93
CA THR A 142 1.83 10.14 9.79
C THR A 142 2.59 10.77 8.62
N ALA A 143 1.89 11.22 7.59
CA ALA A 143 2.48 11.90 6.44
C ALA A 143 2.62 13.41 6.69
N PRO A 144 3.41 14.13 5.86
CA PRO A 144 3.35 15.58 5.79
C PRO A 144 1.92 16.07 5.55
N PHE A 145 1.60 17.26 6.05
CA PHE A 145 0.23 17.79 6.04
C PHE A 145 -0.33 17.90 4.61
N GLU A 146 0.45 18.48 3.70
CA GLU A 146 0.07 18.69 2.31
C GLU A 146 -0.17 17.36 1.58
N SER A 147 0.72 16.38 1.80
CA SER A 147 0.57 15.03 1.25
C SER A 147 -0.71 14.33 1.71
N ALA A 148 -1.08 14.51 2.98
CA ALA A 148 -2.29 13.95 3.53
C ALA A 148 -3.54 14.60 2.92
N VAL A 149 -3.56 15.94 2.80
CA VAL A 149 -4.67 16.67 2.18
C VAL A 149 -4.85 16.23 0.72
N VAL A 150 -3.78 16.19 -0.09
CA VAL A 150 -3.84 15.72 -1.49
C VAL A 150 -4.42 14.31 -1.59
N SER A 151 -4.01 13.40 -0.70
CA SER A 151 -4.53 12.03 -0.70
C SER A 151 -6.02 11.99 -0.30
N GLY A 152 -6.41 12.82 0.66
CA GLY A 152 -7.79 12.95 1.13
C GLY A 152 -8.72 13.56 0.08
N ASP A 153 -8.31 14.66 -0.56
CA ASP A 153 -9.02 15.33 -1.65
C ASP A 153 -9.28 14.35 -2.79
N HIS A 154 -8.26 13.62 -3.23
CA HIS A 154 -8.42 12.61 -4.27
C HIS A 154 -9.40 11.50 -3.84
N ALA A 155 -9.30 11.01 -2.60
CA ALA A 155 -10.21 9.99 -2.11
C ALA A 155 -11.68 10.48 -2.03
N LEU A 156 -11.90 11.75 -1.69
CA LEU A 156 -13.23 12.37 -1.70
C LEU A 156 -13.74 12.57 -3.13
N ALA A 157 -12.91 13.16 -4.00
CA ALA A 157 -13.25 13.46 -5.38
C ALA A 157 -13.60 12.20 -6.20
N THR A 158 -12.95 11.07 -5.90
CA THR A 158 -13.21 9.77 -6.55
C THR A 158 -14.32 8.96 -5.86
N GLY A 159 -14.90 9.46 -4.77
CA GLY A 159 -15.95 8.76 -4.01
C GLY A 159 -15.47 7.52 -3.25
N LEU A 160 -14.15 7.32 -3.11
CA LEU A 160 -13.59 6.24 -2.28
C LEU A 160 -13.90 6.42 -0.79
N VAL A 161 -14.07 7.67 -0.36
CA VAL A 161 -14.54 8.04 0.98
C VAL A 161 -15.64 9.09 0.87
N THR A 162 -16.48 9.15 1.90
CA THR A 162 -17.44 10.24 2.10
C THR A 162 -16.97 11.15 3.23
N PRO A 163 -17.39 12.43 3.27
CA PRO A 163 -17.10 13.31 4.40
C PRO A 163 -17.52 12.70 5.74
N THR A 164 -18.75 12.17 5.81
CA THR A 164 -19.25 11.48 7.02
C THR A 164 -18.40 10.26 7.39
N GLY A 165 -17.96 9.48 6.40
CA GLY A 165 -17.09 8.32 6.66
C GLY A 165 -15.72 8.71 7.22
N LEU A 166 -15.15 9.85 6.80
CA LEU A 166 -13.93 10.40 7.38
C LEU A 166 -14.16 10.91 8.81
N ASP A 167 -15.26 11.60 9.06
CA ASP A 167 -15.62 12.10 10.40
C ASP A 167 -15.82 10.95 11.40
N ASP A 168 -16.53 9.89 10.99
CA ASP A 168 -16.72 8.69 11.80
C ASP A 168 -15.39 8.00 12.12
N ALA A 169 -14.53 7.86 11.11
CA ALA A 169 -13.18 7.31 11.31
C ALA A 169 -12.35 8.19 12.25
N LEU A 170 -12.50 9.52 12.16
CA LEU A 170 -11.74 10.48 12.98
C LEU A 170 -12.19 10.42 14.43
N ALA A 171 -13.50 10.26 14.68
CA ALA A 171 -14.04 10.03 16.00
C ALA A 171 -13.44 8.76 16.64
N ARG A 172 -13.31 7.66 15.89
CA ARG A 172 -12.66 6.42 16.36
C ARG A 172 -11.13 6.55 16.57
N CYS A 173 -10.50 7.56 15.96
CA CYS A 173 -9.07 7.84 16.13
C CYS A 173 -8.74 8.74 17.34
N ARG A 174 -9.73 9.26 18.07
CA ARG A 174 -9.50 10.12 19.25
C ARG A 174 -8.56 9.45 20.27
N GLY A 175 -7.64 10.23 20.84
CA GLY A 175 -6.64 9.75 21.81
C GLY A 175 -5.44 9.01 21.19
N ARG A 176 -5.45 8.68 19.88
CA ARG A 176 -4.30 8.07 19.21
C ARG A 176 -3.22 9.12 18.92
N ARG A 177 -1.95 8.67 18.88
CA ARG A 177 -0.83 9.51 18.40
C ARG A 177 -1.15 10.04 17.00
N GLY A 178 -1.01 11.34 16.79
CA GLY A 178 -1.28 12.00 15.50
C GLY A 178 -2.76 12.36 15.27
N ALA A 179 -3.67 12.09 16.21
CA ALA A 179 -5.10 12.39 16.02
C ALA A 179 -5.37 13.89 15.77
N ALA A 180 -4.66 14.79 16.46
CA ALA A 180 -4.79 16.23 16.24
C ALA A 180 -4.28 16.67 14.87
N GLN A 181 -3.21 16.04 14.36
CA GLN A 181 -2.71 16.28 13.01
C GLN A 181 -3.73 15.80 11.96
N ALA A 182 -4.32 14.62 12.19
CA ALA A 182 -5.34 14.08 11.30
C ALA A 182 -6.60 14.94 11.27
N ALA A 183 -7.09 15.38 12.43
CA ALA A 183 -8.22 16.29 12.51
C ALA A 183 -7.97 17.59 11.73
N ARG A 184 -6.77 18.15 11.85
CA ARG A 184 -6.37 19.32 11.06
C ARG A 184 -6.36 19.04 9.57
N ALA A 185 -5.80 17.91 9.12
CA ALA A 185 -5.75 17.60 7.69
C ALA A 185 -7.15 17.36 7.12
N VAL A 186 -7.99 16.58 7.82
CA VAL A 186 -9.38 16.31 7.43
C VAL A 186 -10.19 17.59 7.30
N ALA A 187 -10.00 18.56 8.18
CA ALA A 187 -10.67 19.86 8.10
C ALA A 187 -10.29 20.69 6.86
N PHE A 188 -9.21 20.34 6.16
CA PHE A 188 -8.76 20.98 4.93
C PHE A 188 -9.00 20.12 3.70
N MET A 189 -9.56 18.91 3.84
CA MET A 189 -9.86 18.06 2.71
C MET A 189 -11.14 18.52 2.02
N ASP A 190 -11.08 18.69 0.70
CA ASP A 190 -12.20 19.08 -0.14
C ASP A 190 -12.23 18.21 -1.40
N GLY A 191 -13.34 17.49 -1.61
CA GLY A 191 -13.56 16.70 -2.82
C GLY A 191 -13.87 17.54 -4.06
N SER A 192 -14.03 18.86 -3.89
CA SER A 192 -14.27 19.84 -4.96
C SER A 192 -12.96 20.43 -5.51
N SER A 193 -11.81 20.13 -4.90
CA SER A 193 -10.51 20.62 -5.35
C SER A 193 -10.20 20.09 -6.75
N GLU A 194 -10.23 21.00 -7.71
CA GLU A 194 -9.92 20.76 -9.11
C GLU A 194 -8.48 20.22 -9.22
N ILE A 195 -8.32 19.02 -9.78
CA ILE A 195 -7.02 18.41 -10.05
C ILE A 195 -6.29 19.32 -11.05
N VAL A 196 -5.37 20.14 -10.57
CA VAL A 196 -4.42 20.85 -11.44
C VAL A 196 -3.43 19.81 -11.95
N GLY A 197 -3.60 19.42 -13.23
CA GLY A 197 -2.75 18.48 -13.94
C GLY A 197 -1.37 19.02 -14.31
#